data_AF-A0A0D2CQ37-F1
#
_entry.id   AF-A0A0D2CQ37-F1
#
_cell.length_a   1.000
_cell.length_b   1.000
_cell.length_c   1.000
_cell.angle_alpha   90.00
_cell.angle_beta   90.00
_cell.angle_gamma   90.00
#
_symmetry.space_group_name_H-M   'P 1'
#
loop_
_entity.id
_entity.type
_entity.pdbx_description
1 polymer ?
#
loop_
_entity_poly.entity_id
_entity_poly.type
_entity_poly.pdbx_seq_one_letter_code
_entity_poly.pdbx_strand_id
1 'polypeptide(L)'
;MSMSLPRALGPVRLLIVFIALVSLFLFRSYYLPSPDDAAYGLTSSTSMWKSSSSHSAAVEDVADVELEDGYYEVNEDPDLVTQPEQYAETGPEPELEPEPESEPELGPDMDAESAPEPEPESESEPEPEPEPTPNDDFASESEFESEFEPEPSSSRETVPVSTPTYATDPRIPPCRQLPGADKVVVMVKTGATEVFSRVPEQLVTLAQCVPNFMVFSDMEQQVGEFRIQDALDEIGKEYKENHDDFHFYNEVHAAHVAHGDVSVLGSDKAWALDKWKNIPMLHKAYLKYPDAEWFVTIDADTYLSWANLLLLLDRMDPDEPLYAGCVYWHGPTAFAQGGTGYLLSRNAVQKFEEIRTPDRIADWEKETSTICCGDVMLGVAMGQAGVSVSGAWPMFQVDPPSGFVWSDTVWCTPAITWHHVHSYEVEALWQFEKDWINKTWDDEDPGAVPYLYKDVFEDFVRPHITEHKKDWNNLSGDKTFTQPKEDHVKEDNDWDWKNDEEKQQMWDDLSELEKKSVESIEDCREVCQKDRQCMQFAWHPGTCKLSHSIKMGRPVDSKDEYTSGWMTDRVEKFSAARSECGEVSWKVG
;
A
#
# COMPACT_ATOMS: atom_id res chain seq x y z
N MET A 1 2.67 19.36 75.65
CA MET A 1 3.53 18.34 75.02
C MET A 1 4.27 19.03 73.88
N SER A 2 5.60 18.98 73.90
CA SER A 2 6.49 19.56 72.90
C SER A 2 6.29 18.87 71.55
N MET A 3 5.90 19.62 70.51
CA MET A 3 5.85 19.09 69.15
C MET A 3 7.28 18.94 68.61
N SER A 4 7.68 17.69 68.42
CA SER A 4 8.90 17.26 67.75
C SER A 4 8.70 17.36 66.23
N LEU A 5 9.46 18.22 65.55
CA LEU A 5 9.55 18.24 64.08
C LEU A 5 10.26 16.97 63.56
N PRO A 6 9.80 16.37 62.45
CA PRO A 6 10.44 15.19 61.88
C PRO A 6 11.86 15.52 61.36
N ARG A 7 12.82 14.68 61.76
CA ARG A 7 14.23 14.70 61.41
C ARG A 7 14.45 14.34 59.94
N ALA A 8 14.31 15.29 59.01
CA ALA A 8 14.78 15.08 57.64
C ALA A 8 15.21 16.34 56.87
N LEU A 9 14.89 17.54 57.35
CA LEU A 9 15.22 18.79 56.65
C LEU A 9 15.96 19.72 57.60
N GLY A 10 17.29 19.67 57.55
CA GLY A 10 18.14 20.65 58.23
C GLY A 10 17.89 22.07 57.71
N PRO A 11 18.24 23.10 58.48
CA PRO A 11 17.97 24.51 58.14
C PRO A 11 18.53 24.93 56.78
N VAL A 12 19.62 24.29 56.34
CA VAL A 12 20.23 24.51 55.01
C VAL A 12 19.32 24.01 53.87
N ARG A 13 18.63 22.87 54.03
CA ARG A 13 17.71 22.36 53.00
C ARG A 13 16.44 23.19 52.91
N LEU A 14 15.93 23.68 54.05
CA LEU A 14 14.81 24.62 54.07
C LEU A 14 15.17 25.94 53.39
N LEU A 15 16.40 26.42 53.55
CA LEU A 15 16.90 27.62 52.86
C LEU A 15 16.98 27.40 51.34
N ILE A 16 17.45 26.23 50.89
CA ILE A 16 17.53 25.90 49.46
C ILE A 16 16.13 25.82 48.83
N VAL A 17 15.17 25.16 49.51
CA VAL A 17 13.77 25.10 49.03
C VAL A 17 13.15 26.49 48.99
N PHE A 18 13.41 27.33 49.99
CA PHE A 18 12.93 28.71 50.01
C PHE A 18 13.51 29.54 48.86
N ILE A 19 14.82 29.43 48.60
CA ILE A 19 15.46 30.12 47.46
C ILE A 19 14.88 29.63 46.13
N ALA A 20 14.71 28.32 45.94
CA ALA A 20 14.12 27.77 44.72
C ALA A 20 12.69 28.25 44.47
N LEU A 21 11.86 28.32 45.52
CA LEU A 21 10.49 28.84 45.43
C LEU A 21 10.46 30.33 45.11
N VAL A 22 11.36 31.14 45.69
CA VAL A 22 11.47 32.56 45.36
C VAL A 22 11.96 32.77 43.92
N SER A 23 12.91 31.95 43.45
CA SER A 23 13.37 31.99 42.06
C SER A 23 12.26 31.63 41.07
N LEU A 24 11.43 30.61 41.36
CA LEU A 24 10.27 30.25 40.54
C LEU A 24 9.20 31.35 40.53
N PHE A 25 8.97 32.02 41.66
CA PHE A 25 8.03 33.14 41.74
C PHE A 25 8.50 34.36 40.94
N LEU A 26 9.80 34.68 41.01
CA LEU A 26 10.40 35.75 40.24
C LEU A 26 10.41 35.43 38.74
N PHE A 27 10.69 34.18 38.36
CA PHE A 27 10.66 33.73 36.97
C PHE A 27 9.24 33.84 36.38
N ARG A 28 8.21 33.40 37.11
CA ARG A 28 6.80 33.55 36.72
C ARG A 28 6.37 35.01 36.59
N SER A 29 6.87 35.89 37.45
CA SER A 29 6.53 37.32 37.41
C SER A 29 7.21 38.08 36.26
N TYR A 30 8.30 37.56 35.68
CA TYR A 30 9.10 38.28 34.67
C TYR A 30 8.89 37.74 33.24
N TYR A 31 8.49 36.48 33.08
CA TYR A 31 8.43 35.80 31.77
C TYR A 31 7.04 35.31 31.36
N LEU A 32 6.01 35.42 32.21
CA LEU A 32 4.64 35.03 31.86
C LEU A 32 3.70 36.23 31.95
N PRO A 33 2.94 36.56 30.89
CA PRO A 33 2.00 37.68 30.91
C PRO A 33 0.84 37.43 31.90
N SER A 34 0.30 38.50 32.50
CA SER A 34 -0.88 38.42 33.38
C SER A 34 -2.14 38.07 32.57
N PRO A 35 -3.09 37.30 33.14
CA PRO A 35 -4.22 36.75 32.40
C PRO A 35 -5.40 37.73 32.23
N ASP A 36 -5.15 39.03 32.09
CA ASP A 36 -6.22 40.05 32.01
C ASP A 36 -6.34 40.75 30.64
N ASP A 37 -5.57 40.35 29.62
CA ASP A 37 -5.71 40.90 28.25
C ASP A 37 -6.00 39.80 27.22
N ALA A 38 -7.24 39.29 27.23
CA ALA A 38 -7.85 38.66 26.06
C ALA A 38 -9.37 38.89 26.11
N ALA A 39 -9.80 39.98 25.49
CA ALA A 39 -11.20 40.31 25.28
C ALA A 39 -11.81 39.42 24.19
N TYR A 40 -12.48 38.34 24.58
CA TYR A 40 -13.63 37.82 23.82
C TYR A 40 -14.76 37.51 24.82
N GLY A 41 -15.84 38.27 24.68
CA GLY A 41 -16.96 38.27 25.59
C GLY A 41 -17.85 37.04 25.41
N LEU A 42 -18.09 36.35 26.52
CA LEU A 42 -19.27 35.52 26.69
C LEU A 42 -20.03 36.01 27.92
N THR A 43 -21.20 36.57 27.65
CA THR A 43 -22.12 37.08 28.64
C THR A 43 -22.70 35.94 29.48
N SER A 44 -22.39 35.96 30.77
CA SER A 44 -23.09 35.20 31.80
C SER A 44 -24.47 35.81 32.07
N SER A 45 -25.50 34.97 32.13
CA SER A 45 -26.67 35.27 32.98
C SER A 45 -26.98 34.05 33.84
N THR A 46 -27.06 34.29 35.14
CA THR A 46 -27.36 33.32 36.18
C THR A 46 -28.75 33.58 36.78
N SER A 47 -29.30 32.51 37.37
CA SER A 47 -30.56 32.37 38.12
C SER A 47 -31.81 32.14 37.26
N MET A 48 -32.72 31.23 37.61
CA MET A 48 -33.30 31.01 38.94
C MET A 48 -34.07 29.68 38.97
N TRP A 49 -34.05 29.00 40.12
CA TRP A 49 -34.78 27.76 40.41
C TRP A 49 -36.31 27.93 40.28
N LYS A 50 -37.01 27.00 39.59
CA LYS A 50 -38.25 26.32 40.08
C LYS A 50 -38.93 25.40 39.03
N SER A 51 -39.33 24.22 39.53
CA SER A 51 -40.58 23.48 39.27
C SER A 51 -40.77 22.63 37.99
N SER A 52 -40.83 21.31 38.22
CA SER A 52 -41.74 20.28 37.66
C SER A 52 -42.33 20.43 36.25
N SER A 53 -42.07 19.44 35.38
CA SER A 53 -42.99 18.35 34.98
C SER A 53 -42.68 17.84 33.57
N SER A 54 -42.54 16.52 33.42
CA SER A 54 -42.80 15.66 32.24
C SER A 54 -42.77 16.31 30.84
N HIS A 55 -41.90 15.83 29.96
CA HIS A 55 -42.23 15.03 28.76
C HIS A 55 -40.94 14.60 28.04
N SER A 56 -41.10 13.54 27.24
CA SER A 56 -40.12 12.67 26.59
C SER A 56 -39.30 13.27 25.44
N ALA A 57 -38.09 12.71 25.30
CA ALA A 57 -37.37 12.38 24.07
C ALA A 57 -36.77 13.50 23.19
N ALA A 58 -35.44 13.63 23.27
CA ALA A 58 -34.52 13.59 22.13
C ALA A 58 -33.11 13.29 22.69
N VAL A 59 -32.47 12.25 22.17
CA VAL A 59 -31.06 11.95 22.44
C VAL A 59 -30.28 12.69 21.37
N GLU A 60 -29.46 13.66 21.76
CA GLU A 60 -28.46 14.27 20.87
C GLU A 60 -27.23 13.35 20.85
N ASP A 61 -26.81 13.03 19.63
CA ASP A 61 -25.62 12.28 19.29
C ASP A 61 -24.36 12.94 19.85
N VAL A 62 -23.46 12.10 20.38
CA VAL A 62 -22.10 12.47 20.74
C VAL A 62 -21.19 11.57 19.93
N ALA A 63 -20.59 12.10 18.87
CA ALA A 63 -19.35 11.62 18.27
C ALA A 63 -18.88 12.60 17.17
N ASP A 64 -18.18 13.65 17.56
CA ASP A 64 -17.20 14.30 16.69
C ASP A 64 -15.84 14.09 17.38
N VAL A 65 -15.16 13.02 16.97
CA VAL A 65 -13.71 12.89 17.17
C VAL A 65 -13.11 13.32 15.86
N GLU A 66 -12.60 14.55 15.83
CA GLU A 66 -11.79 15.09 14.74
C GLU A 66 -10.54 14.20 14.58
N LEU A 67 -10.55 13.36 13.54
CA LEU A 67 -9.33 12.76 13.01
C LEU A 67 -8.67 13.85 12.16
N GLU A 68 -7.66 14.48 12.74
CA GLU A 68 -6.95 15.60 12.14
C GLU A 68 -6.27 15.19 10.82
N ASP A 69 -6.49 16.00 9.78
CA ASP A 69 -6.07 15.86 8.39
C ASP A 69 -4.55 16.03 8.19
N GLY A 70 -3.75 15.09 8.69
CA GLY A 70 -2.29 15.08 8.51
C GLY A 70 -1.76 14.34 7.27
N TYR A 71 -2.64 13.73 6.46
CA TYR A 71 -2.21 12.73 5.46
C TYR A 71 -1.90 13.26 4.05
N TYR A 72 -1.56 14.54 3.90
CA TYR A 72 -1.00 15.09 2.66
C TYR A 72 0.20 16.00 2.91
N GLU A 73 1.22 15.48 3.61
CA GLU A 73 2.58 16.00 3.50
C GLU A 73 3.45 14.89 2.89
N VAL A 74 3.48 14.84 1.56
CA VAL A 74 4.56 14.15 0.84
C VAL A 74 5.78 15.04 0.99
N ASN A 75 6.61 14.79 2.01
CA ASN A 75 8.02 15.15 1.89
C ASN A 75 8.60 14.22 0.83
N GLU A 76 8.66 14.70 -0.42
CA GLU A 76 9.50 14.08 -1.44
C GLU A 76 10.94 14.12 -0.91
N ASP A 77 11.42 12.95 -0.48
CA ASP A 77 12.84 12.75 -0.26
C ASP A 77 13.53 12.92 -1.62
N PRO A 78 14.45 13.88 -1.80
CA PRO A 78 15.04 14.19 -3.11
C PRO A 78 15.87 13.05 -3.74
N ASP A 79 15.98 11.90 -3.06
CA ASP A 79 16.68 10.70 -3.54
C ASP A 79 15.77 9.63 -4.21
N LEU A 80 14.45 9.85 -4.33
CA LEU A 80 13.57 8.96 -5.10
C LEU A 80 13.56 9.31 -6.60
N VAL A 81 14.45 8.67 -7.35
CA VAL A 81 14.59 8.83 -8.81
C VAL A 81 13.42 8.18 -9.57
N THR A 82 12.98 8.92 -10.59
CA THR A 82 11.89 8.77 -11.55
C THR A 82 11.77 7.43 -12.30
N GLN A 83 10.51 7.08 -12.64
CA GLN A 83 10.20 6.15 -13.73
C GLN A 83 10.61 6.77 -15.08
N PRO A 84 11.21 6.02 -16.02
CA PRO A 84 11.41 6.50 -17.38
C PRO A 84 10.11 6.46 -18.18
N GLU A 85 9.55 7.63 -18.48
CA GLU A 85 8.55 7.78 -19.55
C GLU A 85 9.22 7.56 -20.92
N GLN A 86 9.02 6.41 -21.53
CA GLN A 86 9.05 6.28 -22.99
C GLN A 86 7.94 5.33 -23.40
N TYR A 87 7.04 5.78 -24.29
CA TYR A 87 6.49 5.06 -25.44
C TYR A 87 5.18 5.75 -25.89
N ALA A 88 5.29 6.73 -26.80
CA ALA A 88 4.34 6.92 -27.90
C ALA A 88 4.78 8.11 -28.78
N GLU A 89 5.43 7.83 -29.91
CA GLU A 89 5.16 8.53 -31.19
C GLU A 89 5.58 7.60 -32.33
N THR A 90 4.61 7.05 -33.09
CA THR A 90 4.88 6.47 -34.41
C THR A 90 4.00 7.16 -35.44
N GLY A 91 4.64 7.95 -36.30
CA GLY A 91 4.10 8.51 -37.54
C GLY A 91 5.26 8.58 -38.56
N PRO A 92 5.01 8.36 -39.86
CA PRO A 92 6.05 7.90 -40.77
C PRO A 92 6.83 9.06 -41.41
N GLU A 93 8.14 8.93 -41.51
CA GLU A 93 8.99 9.77 -42.39
C GLU A 93 9.91 8.91 -43.28
N PRO A 94 10.35 9.44 -44.43
CA PRO A 94 10.66 8.65 -45.62
C PRO A 94 12.13 8.21 -45.73
N GLU A 95 12.32 7.16 -46.54
CA GLU A 95 13.60 6.50 -46.87
C GLU A 95 14.69 7.45 -47.38
N LEU A 96 15.91 7.33 -46.82
CA LEU A 96 17.16 7.83 -47.39
C LEU A 96 18.28 6.77 -47.23
N GLU A 97 19.02 6.55 -48.32
CA GLU A 97 20.04 5.51 -48.55
C GLU A 97 21.34 5.66 -47.71
N PRO A 98 22.17 4.59 -47.56
CA PRO A 98 23.31 4.59 -46.66
C PRO A 98 24.64 5.03 -47.33
N GLU A 99 25.50 5.71 -46.55
CA GLU A 99 26.89 6.05 -46.88
C GLU A 99 27.85 5.53 -45.78
N PRO A 100 29.14 5.30 -46.08
CA PRO A 100 29.91 4.15 -45.58
C PRO A 100 30.79 4.40 -44.34
N GLU A 101 31.17 3.28 -43.70
CA GLU A 101 32.01 3.18 -42.50
C GLU A 101 33.45 3.69 -42.69
N SER A 102 33.99 4.34 -41.66
CA SER A 102 35.40 4.75 -41.56
C SER A 102 36.09 4.10 -40.35
N GLU A 103 37.22 3.45 -40.62
CA GLU A 103 38.16 2.79 -39.69
C GLU A 103 38.81 3.75 -38.67
N PRO A 104 39.26 3.27 -37.49
CA PRO A 104 40.02 4.08 -36.53
C PRO A 104 41.56 3.98 -36.68
N GLU A 105 42.26 5.07 -36.36
CA GLU A 105 43.72 5.22 -36.42
C GLU A 105 44.50 4.54 -35.27
N LEU A 106 45.75 4.18 -35.60
CA LEU A 106 46.79 3.54 -34.78
C LEU A 106 47.65 4.53 -33.95
N GLY A 107 48.09 4.08 -32.77
CA GLY A 107 49.23 4.61 -31.98
C GLY A 107 49.62 3.67 -30.83
N PRO A 108 50.88 3.65 -30.33
CA PRO A 108 51.73 2.46 -30.47
C PRO A 108 52.17 1.69 -29.19
N ASP A 109 52.47 0.41 -29.42
CA ASP A 109 53.38 -0.59 -28.81
C ASP A 109 53.96 -0.40 -27.38
N MET A 110 53.91 -1.49 -26.59
CA MET A 110 55.10 -2.30 -26.26
C MET A 110 54.77 -3.58 -25.44
N ASP A 111 55.25 -4.72 -25.99
CA ASP A 111 55.71 -6.00 -25.41
C ASP A 111 54.74 -6.86 -24.56
N ALA A 112 54.19 -7.96 -25.09
CA ALA A 112 54.81 -9.27 -25.39
C ALA A 112 55.18 -10.10 -24.15
N GLU A 113 54.34 -11.06 -23.78
CA GLU A 113 54.78 -12.43 -23.51
C GLU A 113 53.64 -13.44 -23.67
N SER A 114 54.04 -14.60 -24.18
CA SER A 114 53.29 -15.59 -24.94
C SER A 114 52.62 -16.68 -24.09
N ALA A 115 51.41 -17.06 -24.48
CA ALA A 115 50.81 -18.37 -24.18
C ALA A 115 51.54 -19.50 -24.93
N PRO A 116 51.37 -20.77 -24.51
CA PRO A 116 50.46 -21.62 -25.27
C PRO A 116 49.61 -22.61 -24.44
N GLU A 117 48.32 -22.63 -24.79
CA GLU A 117 47.45 -23.79 -25.12
C GLU A 117 47.24 -25.01 -24.17
N PRO A 118 46.10 -25.72 -24.34
CA PRO A 118 45.22 -26.16 -23.25
C PRO A 118 45.41 -27.63 -22.82
N GLU A 119 44.98 -27.95 -21.59
CA GLU A 119 44.82 -29.32 -21.12
C GLU A 119 43.38 -29.83 -21.34
N PRO A 120 43.20 -31.13 -21.66
CA PRO A 120 41.95 -31.69 -22.13
C PRO A 120 41.01 -32.15 -20.99
N GLU A 121 39.75 -32.26 -21.37
CA GLU A 121 38.59 -32.78 -20.63
C GLU A 121 38.87 -34.14 -19.95
N SER A 122 38.34 -34.31 -18.73
CA SER A 122 38.18 -35.61 -18.09
C SER A 122 36.76 -35.75 -17.58
N GLU A 123 36.06 -36.72 -18.15
CA GLU A 123 34.70 -37.14 -17.81
C GLU A 123 34.67 -37.84 -16.44
N SER A 124 33.63 -37.54 -15.67
CA SER A 124 33.33 -38.14 -14.37
C SER A 124 32.55 -39.45 -14.51
N GLU A 125 33.08 -40.55 -13.97
CA GLU A 125 32.38 -41.82 -13.81
C GLU A 125 31.44 -41.81 -12.58
N PRO A 126 30.30 -42.55 -12.61
CA PRO A 126 29.27 -42.52 -11.59
C PRO A 126 29.44 -43.59 -10.48
N GLU A 127 28.70 -43.38 -9.38
CA GLU A 127 28.58 -44.24 -8.19
C GLU A 127 28.04 -45.66 -8.48
N PRO A 128 28.37 -46.67 -7.65
CA PRO A 128 27.75 -47.99 -7.72
C PRO A 128 26.62 -48.19 -6.68
N GLU A 129 25.50 -48.74 -7.14
CA GLU A 129 24.45 -49.36 -6.33
C GLU A 129 24.27 -50.86 -6.73
N PRO A 130 23.54 -51.69 -5.95
CA PRO A 130 24.06 -52.95 -5.41
C PRO A 130 23.73 -54.22 -6.21
N GLU A 131 24.49 -55.28 -5.95
CA GLU A 131 24.30 -56.65 -6.47
C GLU A 131 23.50 -57.57 -5.51
N PRO A 132 22.97 -58.72 -6.02
CA PRO A 132 21.69 -59.28 -5.60
C PRO A 132 21.75 -60.41 -4.55
N THR A 133 20.59 -60.67 -3.95
CA THR A 133 20.29 -61.80 -3.07
C THR A 133 20.31 -63.15 -3.81
N PRO A 134 20.82 -64.24 -3.19
CA PRO A 134 20.53 -65.60 -3.61
C PRO A 134 19.30 -66.18 -2.89
N ASN A 135 18.42 -66.82 -3.66
CA ASN A 135 17.36 -67.72 -3.19
C ASN A 135 17.97 -69.00 -2.59
N ASP A 136 17.32 -69.55 -1.56
CA ASP A 136 17.25 -70.99 -1.36
C ASP A 136 15.94 -71.37 -0.65
N ASP A 137 15.48 -72.56 -1.04
CA ASP A 137 14.15 -73.15 -0.90
C ASP A 137 13.72 -73.48 0.54
N PHE A 138 12.40 -73.53 0.78
CA PHE A 138 11.67 -74.74 1.22
C PHE A 138 10.20 -74.40 1.56
N ALA A 139 9.26 -74.78 0.70
CA ALA A 139 7.90 -75.13 1.11
C ALA A 139 7.23 -76.00 0.05
N SER A 140 6.98 -77.27 0.41
CA SER A 140 6.25 -78.26 -0.38
C SER A 140 4.85 -78.50 0.19
N GLU A 141 3.88 -78.51 -0.73
CA GLU A 141 2.66 -79.36 -0.81
C GLU A 141 1.49 -79.18 0.19
N SER A 142 0.33 -78.78 -0.34
CA SER A 142 -0.87 -79.64 -0.60
C SER A 142 -2.11 -78.75 -0.79
N GLU A 143 -2.63 -78.65 -2.03
CA GLU A 143 -3.86 -79.30 -2.55
C GLU A 143 -5.19 -78.84 -1.90
N PHE A 144 -6.07 -78.16 -2.66
CA PHE A 144 -7.24 -78.77 -3.33
C PHE A 144 -8.36 -77.75 -3.71
N GLU A 145 -8.70 -77.73 -5.01
CA GLU A 145 -9.97 -77.40 -5.74
C GLU A 145 -10.76 -76.10 -5.45
N SER A 146 -11.30 -75.36 -6.44
CA SER A 146 -12.09 -75.81 -7.60
C SER A 146 -12.19 -74.73 -8.71
N GLU A 147 -12.33 -75.22 -9.94
CA GLU A 147 -12.51 -74.50 -11.21
C GLU A 147 -13.87 -73.79 -11.35
N PHE A 148 -13.91 -72.69 -12.14
CA PHE A 148 -14.73 -72.57 -13.36
C PHE A 148 -14.55 -71.17 -14.00
N GLU A 149 -14.05 -71.12 -15.23
CA GLU A 149 -14.27 -70.01 -16.18
C GLU A 149 -15.42 -70.37 -17.15
N PRO A 150 -16.11 -69.39 -17.76
CA PRO A 150 -15.66 -68.93 -19.08
C PRO A 150 -15.81 -67.41 -19.38
N GLU A 151 -14.84 -66.93 -20.16
CA GLU A 151 -14.65 -65.76 -21.05
C GLU A 151 -15.89 -65.22 -21.86
N PRO A 152 -15.82 -64.05 -22.56
CA PRO A 152 -16.58 -62.84 -22.23
C PRO A 152 -17.55 -62.37 -23.34
N SER A 153 -18.39 -61.38 -23.04
CA SER A 153 -19.14 -60.62 -24.06
C SER A 153 -19.52 -59.21 -23.58
N SER A 154 -18.86 -58.22 -24.18
CA SER A 154 -19.46 -56.99 -24.75
C SER A 154 -20.56 -56.26 -23.97
N SER A 155 -20.20 -55.16 -23.30
CA SER A 155 -20.62 -53.78 -23.66
C SER A 155 -20.20 -52.83 -22.54
N ARG A 156 -19.30 -51.89 -22.88
CA ARG A 156 -18.79 -50.87 -21.98
C ARG A 156 -19.81 -49.72 -21.98
N GLU A 157 -20.74 -49.73 -21.03
CA GLU A 157 -21.50 -48.52 -20.69
C GLU A 157 -20.54 -47.52 -20.05
N THR A 158 -20.26 -46.45 -20.80
CA THR A 158 -19.60 -45.25 -20.29
C THR A 158 -20.51 -44.58 -19.27
N VAL A 159 -20.17 -44.72 -17.99
CA VAL A 159 -20.71 -43.85 -16.93
C VAL A 159 -20.20 -42.44 -17.21
N PRO A 160 -21.08 -41.42 -17.34
CA PRO A 160 -20.62 -40.05 -17.46
C PRO A 160 -19.93 -39.67 -16.15
N VAL A 161 -18.70 -39.17 -16.28
CA VAL A 161 -17.98 -38.51 -15.19
C VAL A 161 -18.84 -37.33 -14.75
N SER A 162 -19.44 -37.43 -13.57
CA SER A 162 -20.13 -36.31 -12.94
C SER A 162 -19.07 -35.29 -12.52
N THR A 163 -19.09 -34.13 -13.16
CA THR A 163 -18.38 -32.91 -12.75
C THR A 163 -18.66 -32.65 -11.26
N PRO A 164 -17.66 -32.36 -10.42
CA PRO A 164 -17.91 -32.02 -9.04
C PRO A 164 -18.71 -30.72 -9.01
N THR A 165 -19.97 -30.82 -8.60
CA THR A 165 -20.79 -29.66 -8.27
C THR A 165 -20.19 -29.07 -7.00
N TYR A 166 -19.65 -27.86 -7.06
CA TYR A 166 -19.20 -27.12 -5.89
C TYR A 166 -20.42 -26.88 -4.99
N ALA A 167 -20.64 -27.76 -4.02
CA ALA A 167 -21.71 -27.60 -3.05
C ALA A 167 -21.33 -26.47 -2.10
N THR A 168 -21.79 -25.25 -2.40
CA THR A 168 -21.54 -24.07 -1.57
C THR A 168 -22.29 -24.20 -0.24
N ASP A 169 -21.58 -24.06 0.88
CA ASP A 169 -22.25 -23.94 2.19
C ASP A 169 -22.86 -22.53 2.26
N PRO A 170 -24.20 -22.39 2.35
CA PRO A 170 -24.85 -21.08 2.35
C PRO A 170 -24.52 -20.22 3.57
N ARG A 171 -23.83 -20.77 4.58
CA ARG A 171 -23.35 -20.04 5.76
C ARG A 171 -21.98 -19.40 5.54
N ILE A 172 -21.27 -19.78 4.48
CA ILE A 172 -19.95 -19.29 4.14
C ILE A 172 -20.10 -18.27 3.00
N PRO A 173 -19.52 -17.06 3.11
CA PRO A 173 -19.55 -16.07 2.03
C PRO A 173 -19.06 -16.69 0.69
N PRO A 174 -19.75 -16.44 -0.44
CA PRO A 174 -19.35 -17.00 -1.74
C PRO A 174 -17.88 -16.70 -2.09
N CYS A 175 -17.40 -15.49 -1.79
CA CYS A 175 -16.00 -15.09 -1.99
C CYS A 175 -14.98 -15.98 -1.26
N ARG A 176 -15.34 -16.60 -0.13
CA ARG A 176 -14.45 -17.48 0.65
C ARG A 176 -14.24 -18.85 0.01
N GLN A 177 -15.12 -19.22 -0.92
CA GLN A 177 -15.13 -20.52 -1.57
C GLN A 177 -14.63 -20.45 -3.02
N LEU A 178 -14.09 -19.29 -3.43
CA LEU A 178 -13.53 -19.14 -4.77
C LEU A 178 -12.35 -20.11 -4.98
N PRO A 179 -12.17 -20.64 -6.21
CA PRO A 179 -11.06 -21.52 -6.52
C PRO A 179 -9.71 -20.92 -6.12
N GLY A 180 -8.89 -21.70 -5.41
CA GLY A 180 -7.57 -21.28 -4.95
C GLY A 180 -7.54 -20.52 -3.63
N ALA A 181 -8.68 -20.13 -3.06
CA ALA A 181 -8.75 -19.33 -1.83
C ALA A 181 -8.01 -19.95 -0.63
N ASP A 182 -8.03 -21.28 -0.49
CA ASP A 182 -7.41 -22.02 0.61
C ASP A 182 -5.89 -22.10 0.53
N LYS A 183 -5.31 -21.74 -0.62
CA LYS A 183 -3.87 -21.82 -0.91
C LYS A 183 -3.11 -20.52 -0.67
N VAL A 184 -3.81 -19.44 -0.34
CA VAL A 184 -3.25 -18.09 -0.22
C VAL A 184 -3.25 -17.66 1.24
N VAL A 185 -2.17 -17.03 1.68
CA VAL A 185 -2.04 -16.35 2.98
C VAL A 185 -2.02 -14.85 2.75
N VAL A 186 -2.94 -14.13 3.39
CA VAL A 186 -2.94 -12.67 3.39
C VAL A 186 -2.47 -12.16 4.74
N MET A 187 -1.45 -11.30 4.71
CA MET A 187 -0.86 -10.64 5.85
C MET A 187 -1.20 -9.15 5.78
N VAL A 188 -1.87 -8.62 6.80
CA VAL A 188 -2.15 -7.20 6.94
C VAL A 188 -1.17 -6.59 7.93
N LYS A 189 -0.39 -5.60 7.47
CA LYS A 189 0.56 -4.82 8.29
C LYS A 189 -0.14 -3.58 8.85
N THR A 190 0.07 -3.29 10.13
CA THR A 190 -0.39 -2.05 10.76
C THR A 190 0.52 -1.64 11.91
N GLY A 191 0.23 -0.49 12.54
CA GLY A 191 0.85 -0.06 13.80
C GLY A 191 -0.10 -0.22 14.98
N ALA A 192 0.41 -0.39 16.20
CA ALA A 192 -0.43 -0.62 17.38
C ALA A 192 -1.41 0.53 17.67
N THR A 193 -1.01 1.76 17.32
CA THR A 193 -1.82 2.98 17.43
C THR A 193 -2.97 3.02 16.43
N GLU A 194 -2.82 2.35 15.28
CA GLU A 194 -3.79 2.34 14.17
C GLU A 194 -4.69 1.09 14.17
N VAL A 195 -4.47 0.14 15.08
CA VAL A 195 -5.23 -1.12 15.09
C VAL A 195 -6.73 -0.85 15.12
N PHE A 196 -7.22 0.07 15.96
CA PHE A 196 -8.67 0.31 16.09
C PHE A 196 -9.26 1.25 15.02
N SER A 197 -8.44 2.03 14.31
CA SER A 197 -8.88 2.92 13.22
C SER A 197 -8.95 2.19 11.88
N ARG A 198 -8.04 1.22 11.63
CA ARG A 198 -7.87 0.57 10.32
C ARG A 198 -8.26 -0.90 10.29
N VAL A 199 -7.90 -1.69 11.30
CA VAL A 199 -8.08 -3.15 11.26
C VAL A 199 -9.55 -3.60 11.29
N PRO A 200 -10.48 -3.00 12.07
CA PRO A 200 -11.88 -3.44 12.08
C PRO A 200 -12.49 -3.56 10.69
N GLU A 201 -12.18 -2.62 9.79
CA GLU A 201 -12.68 -2.63 8.42
C GLU A 201 -12.19 -3.86 7.64
N GLN A 202 -10.90 -4.17 7.72
CA GLN A 202 -10.31 -5.37 7.12
C GLN A 202 -10.93 -6.67 7.67
N LEU A 203 -11.32 -6.68 8.96
CA LEU A 203 -11.94 -7.84 9.60
C LEU A 203 -13.39 -8.07 9.13
N VAL A 204 -14.16 -6.99 8.96
CA VAL A 204 -15.55 -7.08 8.50
C VAL A 204 -15.68 -7.15 6.98
N THR A 205 -14.60 -6.97 6.22
CA THR A 205 -14.58 -7.12 4.76
C THR A 205 -13.72 -8.31 4.35
N LEU A 206 -12.42 -8.09 4.15
CA LEU A 206 -11.45 -9.04 3.58
C LEU A 206 -11.37 -10.35 4.37
N ALA A 207 -11.34 -10.29 5.71
CA ALA A 207 -11.23 -11.50 6.53
C ALA A 207 -12.46 -12.44 6.43
N GLN A 208 -13.61 -11.94 5.95
CA GLN A 208 -14.75 -12.80 5.62
C GLN A 208 -14.45 -13.70 4.43
N CYS A 209 -13.69 -13.21 3.46
CA CYS A 209 -13.35 -13.90 2.21
C CYS A 209 -12.05 -14.70 2.31
N VAL A 210 -11.05 -14.25 3.08
CA VAL A 210 -9.74 -14.91 3.14
C VAL A 210 -9.73 -16.04 4.18
N PRO A 211 -9.44 -17.30 3.79
CA PRO A 211 -9.31 -18.40 4.74
C PRO A 211 -8.12 -18.25 5.68
N ASN A 212 -6.94 -17.94 5.14
CA ASN A 212 -5.69 -17.81 5.88
C ASN A 212 -5.32 -16.34 6.04
N PHE A 213 -5.91 -15.70 7.05
CA PHE A 213 -5.75 -14.27 7.31
C PHE A 213 -4.90 -14.04 8.56
N MET A 214 -3.92 -13.14 8.48
CA MET A 214 -3.04 -12.76 9.58
C MET A 214 -2.92 -11.25 9.65
N VAL A 215 -3.00 -10.69 10.86
CA VAL A 215 -2.72 -9.26 11.09
C VAL A 215 -1.51 -9.13 11.97
N PHE A 216 -0.61 -8.22 11.61
CA PHE A 216 0.64 -7.96 12.30
C PHE A 216 0.75 -6.48 12.67
N SER A 217 1.28 -6.26 13.87
CA SER A 217 1.52 -4.94 14.46
C SER A 217 2.86 -4.94 15.20
N ASP A 218 3.26 -3.81 15.77
CA ASP A 218 4.38 -3.70 16.72
C ASP A 218 4.02 -4.13 18.16
N MET A 219 2.79 -4.62 18.38
CA MET A 219 2.35 -5.15 19.66
C MET A 219 1.25 -6.21 19.47
N GLU A 220 1.25 -7.23 20.33
CA GLU A 220 0.17 -8.20 20.37
C GLU A 220 -1.12 -7.58 20.92
N GLN A 221 -2.21 -7.68 20.16
CA GLN A 221 -3.53 -7.17 20.53
C GLN A 221 -4.63 -8.19 20.17
N GLN A 222 -5.80 -8.04 20.79
CA GLN A 222 -6.99 -8.84 20.47
C GLN A 222 -8.12 -7.92 20.01
N VAL A 223 -8.64 -8.17 18.81
CA VAL A 223 -9.80 -7.46 18.24
C VAL A 223 -10.87 -8.49 17.91
N GLY A 224 -11.92 -8.57 18.73
CA GLY A 224 -12.93 -9.63 18.61
C GLY A 224 -12.29 -11.01 18.73
N GLU A 225 -12.48 -11.88 17.73
CA GLU A 225 -11.85 -13.20 17.65
C GLU A 225 -10.45 -13.20 17.03
N PHE A 226 -10.02 -12.07 16.46
CA PHE A 226 -8.76 -11.96 15.73
C PHE A 226 -7.63 -11.54 16.67
N ARG A 227 -6.57 -12.36 16.68
CA ARG A 227 -5.30 -12.06 17.33
C ARG A 227 -4.41 -11.29 16.37
N ILE A 228 -4.08 -10.06 16.75
CA ILE A 228 -3.07 -9.24 16.10
C ILE A 228 -1.72 -9.65 16.67
N GLN A 229 -0.79 -10.06 15.80
CA GLN A 229 0.50 -10.60 16.21
C GLN A 229 1.55 -9.49 16.32
N ASP A 230 2.38 -9.57 17.35
CA ASP A 230 3.59 -8.76 17.42
C ASP A 230 4.60 -9.26 16.39
N ALA A 231 4.93 -8.43 15.41
CA ALA A 231 5.94 -8.73 14.41
C ALA A 231 7.37 -8.61 14.97
N LEU A 232 7.57 -7.86 16.06
CA LEU A 232 8.87 -7.42 16.54
C LEU A 232 9.33 -8.16 17.82
N ASP A 233 8.50 -9.06 18.34
CA ASP A 233 8.76 -9.85 19.55
C ASP A 233 10.06 -10.69 19.46
N GLU A 234 10.45 -11.11 18.26
CA GLU A 234 11.65 -11.91 17.96
C GLU A 234 12.90 -11.08 17.64
N ILE A 235 12.78 -9.74 17.46
CA ILE A 235 13.93 -8.89 17.18
C ILE A 235 14.97 -8.98 18.31
N GLY A 236 16.25 -8.98 17.94
CA GLY A 236 17.39 -9.03 18.85
C GLY A 236 17.28 -8.05 20.01
N LYS A 237 17.59 -8.53 21.22
CA LYS A 237 17.54 -7.72 22.45
C LYS A 237 18.43 -6.47 22.37
N GLU A 238 19.54 -6.55 21.64
CA GLU A 238 20.43 -5.42 21.41
C GLU A 238 19.67 -4.21 20.86
N TYR A 239 18.85 -4.41 19.83
CA TYR A 239 18.04 -3.33 19.24
C TYR A 239 16.88 -2.92 20.12
N LYS A 240 16.13 -3.89 20.67
CA LYS A 240 14.98 -3.59 21.55
C LYS A 240 15.34 -2.78 22.80
N GLU A 241 16.54 -2.98 23.33
CA GLU A 241 17.01 -2.32 24.55
C GLU A 241 17.81 -1.03 24.28
N ASN A 242 18.49 -0.90 23.12
CA ASN A 242 19.48 0.17 22.90
C ASN A 242 19.29 1.01 21.64
N HIS A 243 18.41 0.62 20.71
CA HIS A 243 18.22 1.37 19.46
C HIS A 243 17.06 2.36 19.58
N ASP A 244 17.24 3.56 19.01
CA ASP A 244 16.29 4.67 19.16
C ASP A 244 14.89 4.33 18.63
N ASP A 245 14.80 3.59 17.52
CA ASP A 245 13.52 3.11 16.96
C ASP A 245 12.66 2.37 17.99
N PHE A 246 13.27 1.59 18.89
CA PHE A 246 12.55 0.78 19.87
C PHE A 246 12.16 1.55 21.13
N HIS A 247 12.48 2.84 21.24
CA HIS A 247 11.91 3.67 22.31
C HIS A 247 10.38 3.71 22.20
N PHE A 248 9.84 3.91 20.99
CA PHE A 248 8.40 3.95 20.78
C PHE A 248 7.75 2.59 21.04
N TYR A 249 8.37 1.49 20.60
CA TYR A 249 7.91 0.12 20.92
C TYR A 249 7.77 -0.07 22.44
N ASN A 250 8.80 0.30 23.20
CA ASN A 250 8.78 0.20 24.65
C ASN A 250 7.72 1.10 25.29
N GLU A 251 7.47 2.30 24.74
CA GLU A 251 6.42 3.22 25.20
C GLU A 251 5.02 2.64 24.98
N VAL A 252 4.73 2.13 23.78
CA VAL A 252 3.43 1.49 23.44
C VAL A 252 3.16 0.30 24.36
N HIS A 253 4.15 -0.58 24.55
CA HIS A 253 4.01 -1.75 25.43
C HIS A 253 3.82 -1.33 26.90
N ALA A 254 4.55 -0.31 27.38
CA ALA A 254 4.38 0.20 28.74
C ALA A 254 3.00 0.83 28.96
N ALA A 255 2.50 1.59 27.98
CA ALA A 255 1.15 2.16 28.02
C ALA A 255 0.08 1.07 28.03
N HIS A 256 0.21 0.04 27.20
CA HIS A 256 -0.70 -1.09 27.16
C HIS A 256 -0.76 -1.85 28.49
N VAL A 257 0.40 -2.15 29.09
CA VAL A 257 0.50 -2.80 30.42
C VAL A 257 -0.14 -1.93 31.51
N ALA A 258 -0.10 -0.61 31.36
CA ALA A 258 -0.75 0.33 32.27
C ALA A 258 -2.27 0.49 32.01
N HIS A 259 -2.86 -0.26 31.07
CA HIS A 259 -4.23 -0.10 30.58
C HIS A 259 -4.52 1.31 30.03
N GLY A 260 -3.50 1.94 29.46
CA GLY A 260 -3.63 3.18 28.70
C GLY A 260 -4.17 2.92 27.30
N ASP A 261 -4.78 3.95 26.72
CA ASP A 261 -5.10 3.98 25.31
C ASP A 261 -3.81 4.26 24.52
N VAL A 262 -3.39 3.33 23.66
CA VAL A 262 -2.16 3.48 22.87
C VAL A 262 -2.37 4.39 21.66
N SER A 263 -3.60 4.58 21.19
CA SER A 263 -3.91 5.41 20.02
C SER A 263 -3.51 6.89 20.22
N VAL A 264 -3.47 7.35 21.48
CA VAL A 264 -3.12 8.73 21.82
C VAL A 264 -1.61 9.03 21.74
N LEU A 265 -0.77 8.01 21.51
CA LEU A 265 0.69 8.18 21.43
C LEU A 265 1.16 8.74 20.08
N GLY A 266 0.26 8.81 19.08
CA GLY A 266 0.54 9.31 17.73
C GLY A 266 1.28 8.30 16.86
N SER A 267 1.25 8.53 15.54
CA SER A 267 1.80 7.63 14.52
C SER A 267 3.17 8.06 13.97
N ASP A 268 3.58 9.33 14.14
CA ASP A 268 4.84 9.85 13.58
C ASP A 268 6.08 9.06 13.99
N LYS A 269 6.10 8.57 15.24
CA LYS A 269 7.18 7.72 15.76
C LYS A 269 6.99 6.24 15.44
N ALA A 270 5.78 5.82 15.10
CA ALA A 270 5.46 4.44 14.73
C ALA A 270 6.13 4.06 13.41
N TRP A 271 6.32 5.02 12.49
CA TRP A 271 6.95 4.79 11.20
C TRP A 271 8.36 4.19 11.30
N ALA A 272 9.14 4.59 12.32
CA ALA A 272 10.48 4.04 12.55
C ALA A 272 10.48 2.54 12.88
N LEU A 273 9.38 2.00 13.39
CA LEU A 273 9.22 0.56 13.68
C LEU A 273 8.78 -0.24 12.45
N ASP A 274 8.08 0.37 11.51
CA ASP A 274 7.51 -0.33 10.36
C ASP A 274 8.58 -1.02 9.50
N LYS A 275 9.78 -0.42 9.42
CA LYS A 275 10.89 -1.02 8.69
C LYS A 275 11.35 -2.38 9.24
N TRP A 276 11.06 -2.67 10.51
CA TRP A 276 11.44 -3.92 11.17
C TRP A 276 10.44 -5.07 10.99
N LYS A 277 9.24 -4.80 10.44
CA LYS A 277 8.12 -5.77 10.44
C LYS A 277 8.17 -6.78 9.28
N ASN A 278 8.57 -6.36 8.08
CA ASN A 278 8.42 -7.15 6.84
C ASN A 278 9.05 -8.55 6.90
N ILE A 279 10.32 -8.65 7.32
CA ILE A 279 11.07 -9.91 7.39
C ILE A 279 10.48 -10.87 8.44
N PRO A 280 10.27 -10.47 9.71
CA PRO A 280 9.65 -11.33 10.72
C PRO A 280 8.22 -11.75 10.38
N MET A 281 7.42 -10.87 9.78
CA MET A 281 6.04 -11.18 9.39
C MET A 281 5.99 -12.34 8.40
N LEU A 282 6.82 -12.28 7.35
CA LEU A 282 6.89 -13.33 6.34
C LEU A 282 7.29 -14.67 6.96
N HIS A 283 8.30 -14.66 7.85
CA HIS A 283 8.74 -15.85 8.56
C HIS A 283 7.61 -16.47 9.42
N LYS A 284 6.91 -15.64 10.21
CA LYS A 284 5.80 -16.12 11.06
C LYS A 284 4.64 -16.66 10.23
N ALA A 285 4.35 -16.07 9.07
CA ALA A 285 3.34 -16.57 8.15
C ALA A 285 3.72 -17.92 7.55
N TYR A 286 4.97 -18.07 7.12
CA TYR A 286 5.50 -19.35 6.61
C TYR A 286 5.44 -20.46 7.66
N LEU A 287 5.85 -20.19 8.90
CA LEU A 287 5.78 -21.17 9.99
C LEU A 287 4.34 -21.62 10.28
N LYS A 288 3.36 -20.73 10.13
CA LYS A 288 1.95 -21.04 10.38
C LYS A 288 1.31 -21.79 9.21
N TYR A 289 1.69 -21.44 7.98
CA TYR A 289 1.12 -21.97 6.74
C TYR A 289 2.22 -22.45 5.78
N PRO A 290 2.97 -23.52 6.13
CA PRO A 290 4.10 -23.96 5.32
C PRO A 290 3.71 -24.53 3.95
N ASP A 291 2.46 -24.97 3.81
CA ASP A 291 1.92 -25.56 2.58
C ASP A 291 1.24 -24.54 1.65
N ALA A 292 1.20 -23.26 2.03
CA ALA A 292 0.61 -22.21 1.20
C ALA A 292 1.37 -22.06 -0.12
N GLU A 293 0.64 -21.79 -1.20
CA GLU A 293 1.20 -21.54 -2.54
C GLU A 293 1.59 -20.08 -2.73
N TRP A 294 0.89 -19.17 -2.04
CA TRP A 294 1.03 -17.73 -2.23
C TRP A 294 0.97 -16.97 -0.90
N PHE A 295 1.85 -16.00 -0.75
CA PHE A 295 1.93 -15.09 0.38
C PHE A 295 1.74 -13.66 -0.11
N VAL A 296 0.70 -12.98 0.37
CA VAL A 296 0.36 -11.61 -0.01
C VAL A 296 0.41 -10.73 1.23
N THR A 297 1.17 -9.64 1.16
CA THR A 297 1.16 -8.61 2.19
C THR A 297 0.46 -7.37 1.67
N ILE A 298 -0.36 -6.73 2.50
CA ILE A 298 -0.93 -5.41 2.28
C ILE A 298 -0.83 -4.57 3.56
N ASP A 299 -0.85 -3.25 3.43
CA ASP A 299 -1.04 -2.36 4.57
C ASP A 299 -2.53 -2.25 4.95
N ALA A 300 -2.82 -1.83 6.18
CA ALA A 300 -4.19 -1.80 6.69
C ALA A 300 -5.09 -0.77 5.99
N ASP A 301 -4.50 0.21 5.30
CA ASP A 301 -5.15 1.22 4.44
C ASP A 301 -5.07 0.84 2.94
N THR A 302 -4.97 -0.46 2.64
CA THR A 302 -5.02 -1.00 1.28
C THR A 302 -6.23 -1.90 1.11
N TYR A 303 -7.01 -1.64 0.06
CA TYR A 303 -8.04 -2.57 -0.40
C TYR A 303 -7.39 -3.66 -1.24
N LEU A 304 -7.79 -4.92 -1.03
CA LEU A 304 -7.37 -6.07 -1.83
C LEU A 304 -8.60 -6.74 -2.44
N SER A 305 -8.71 -6.70 -3.76
CA SER A 305 -9.69 -7.47 -4.51
C SER A 305 -9.36 -8.94 -4.44
N TRP A 306 -10.19 -9.66 -3.71
CA TRP A 306 -9.98 -11.08 -3.50
C TRP A 306 -10.19 -11.89 -4.76
N ALA A 307 -11.24 -11.60 -5.54
CA ALA A 307 -11.54 -12.34 -6.76
C ALA A 307 -10.51 -12.08 -7.86
N ASN A 308 -10.14 -10.83 -8.10
CA ASN A 308 -9.12 -10.51 -9.11
C ASN A 308 -7.74 -11.06 -8.72
N LEU A 309 -7.39 -11.06 -7.43
CA LEU A 309 -6.16 -11.69 -6.96
C LEU A 309 -6.16 -13.19 -7.31
N LEU A 310 -7.20 -13.94 -6.93
CA LEU A 310 -7.25 -15.37 -7.19
C LEU A 310 -7.17 -15.70 -8.68
N LEU A 311 -7.78 -14.89 -9.54
CA LEU A 311 -7.63 -15.00 -11.00
C LEU A 311 -6.19 -14.78 -11.44
N LEU A 312 -5.48 -13.78 -10.92
CA LEU A 312 -4.06 -13.60 -11.22
C LEU A 312 -3.25 -14.85 -10.82
N LEU A 313 -3.48 -15.36 -9.61
CA LEU A 313 -2.71 -16.48 -9.05
C LEU A 313 -2.94 -17.79 -9.80
N ASP A 314 -4.16 -18.06 -10.28
CA ASP A 314 -4.49 -19.23 -11.10
C ASP A 314 -3.72 -19.31 -12.43
N ARG A 315 -3.16 -18.17 -12.89
CA ARG A 315 -2.39 -18.06 -14.13
C ARG A 315 -0.89 -18.26 -13.94
N MET A 316 -0.42 -18.46 -12.71
CA MET A 316 0.99 -18.52 -12.37
C MET A 316 1.36 -19.82 -11.67
N ASP A 317 2.63 -20.21 -11.78
CA ASP A 317 3.16 -21.40 -11.12
C ASP A 317 3.76 -21.00 -9.75
N PRO A 318 3.22 -21.47 -8.62
CA PRO A 318 3.78 -21.17 -7.29
C PRO A 318 5.14 -21.83 -7.03
N ASP A 319 5.55 -22.81 -7.85
CA ASP A 319 6.86 -23.45 -7.76
C ASP A 319 7.95 -22.68 -8.51
N GLU A 320 7.59 -21.68 -9.31
CA GLU A 320 8.53 -20.71 -9.86
C GLU A 320 8.76 -19.58 -8.84
N PRO A 321 10.02 -19.18 -8.55
CA PRO A 321 10.31 -18.12 -7.59
C PRO A 321 9.81 -16.77 -8.12
N LEU A 322 8.81 -16.21 -7.44
CA LEU A 322 8.23 -14.90 -7.77
C LEU A 322 8.20 -14.01 -6.53
N TYR A 323 8.72 -12.80 -6.69
CA TYR A 323 8.48 -11.67 -5.80
C TYR A 323 7.96 -10.52 -6.67
N ALA A 324 6.72 -10.08 -6.47
CA ALA A 324 6.07 -9.13 -7.37
C ALA A 324 5.28 -8.04 -6.63
N GLY A 325 5.19 -6.86 -7.25
CA GLY A 325 4.39 -5.73 -6.76
C GLY A 325 4.68 -4.47 -7.55
N CYS A 326 4.37 -3.29 -7.00
CA CYS A 326 4.76 -2.02 -7.61
C CYS A 326 6.26 -1.76 -7.37
N VAL A 327 7.09 -1.77 -8.41
CA VAL A 327 8.56 -1.75 -8.28
C VAL A 327 9.09 -0.34 -8.08
N TYR A 328 9.85 -0.16 -7.01
CA TYR A 328 10.61 1.04 -6.68
C TYR A 328 12.10 0.71 -6.50
N TRP A 329 12.92 1.75 -6.41
CA TRP A 329 14.37 1.64 -6.28
C TRP A 329 14.86 2.45 -5.08
N HIS A 330 15.75 1.83 -4.29
CA HIS A 330 16.51 2.51 -3.25
C HIS A 330 18.00 2.16 -3.43
N GLY A 331 18.77 3.12 -3.96
CA GLY A 331 20.13 2.85 -4.42
C GLY A 331 20.14 1.73 -5.48
N PRO A 332 20.93 0.65 -5.29
CA PRO A 332 20.98 -0.46 -6.24
C PRO A 332 19.84 -1.49 -6.06
N THR A 333 19.02 -1.36 -5.01
CA THR A 333 18.02 -2.36 -4.65
C THR A 333 16.68 -2.03 -5.30
N ALA A 334 16.21 -2.90 -6.18
CA ALA A 334 14.81 -2.92 -6.62
C ALA A 334 13.96 -3.71 -5.62
N PHE A 335 12.77 -3.20 -5.29
CA PHE A 335 11.86 -3.81 -4.33
C PHE A 335 10.41 -3.51 -4.69
N ALA A 336 9.47 -4.32 -4.18
CA ALA A 336 8.05 -4.02 -4.28
C ALA A 336 7.66 -3.11 -3.10
N GLN A 337 7.05 -1.96 -3.40
CA GLN A 337 6.62 -1.00 -2.37
C GLN A 337 5.56 -1.64 -1.47
N GLY A 338 5.75 -1.53 -0.15
CA GLY A 338 4.95 -2.28 0.83
C GLY A 338 3.47 -1.91 0.90
N GLY A 339 3.15 -0.62 0.74
CA GLY A 339 1.79 -0.09 0.86
C GLY A 339 0.82 -0.62 -0.21
N THR A 340 1.25 -0.63 -1.47
CA THR A 340 0.53 -1.20 -2.62
C THR A 340 0.25 -2.68 -2.48
N GLY A 341 0.99 -3.33 -1.58
CA GLY A 341 1.03 -4.75 -1.39
C GLY A 341 2.00 -5.45 -2.34
N TYR A 342 2.42 -6.64 -1.93
CA TYR A 342 3.32 -7.49 -2.69
C TYR A 342 2.93 -8.95 -2.58
N LEU A 343 3.32 -9.70 -3.60
CA LEU A 343 3.04 -11.12 -3.78
C LEU A 343 4.35 -11.90 -3.78
N LEU A 344 4.37 -13.03 -3.07
CA LEU A 344 5.47 -13.98 -3.03
C LEU A 344 4.94 -15.39 -3.31
N SER A 345 5.62 -16.13 -4.20
CA SER A 345 5.32 -17.55 -4.43
C SER A 345 5.91 -18.42 -3.33
N ARG A 346 5.36 -19.63 -3.18
CA ARG A 346 5.90 -20.67 -2.29
C ARG A 346 7.41 -20.87 -2.49
N ASN A 347 7.86 -21.00 -3.74
CA ASN A 347 9.29 -21.21 -4.01
C ASN A 347 10.15 -20.02 -3.56
N ALA A 348 9.67 -18.77 -3.76
CA ALA A 348 10.40 -17.58 -3.30
C ALA A 348 10.53 -17.55 -1.76
N VAL A 349 9.46 -17.86 -1.04
CA VAL A 349 9.48 -17.91 0.43
C VAL A 349 10.38 -19.05 0.93
N GLN A 350 10.34 -20.22 0.30
CA GLN A 350 11.23 -21.34 0.65
C GLN A 350 12.70 -20.97 0.49
N LYS A 351 13.09 -20.34 -0.64
CA LYS A 351 14.46 -19.84 -0.84
C LYS A 351 14.89 -18.81 0.20
N PHE A 352 13.98 -17.89 0.56
CA PHE A 352 14.22 -16.91 1.62
C PHE A 352 14.46 -17.59 2.98
N GLU A 353 13.65 -18.60 3.33
CA GLU A 353 13.79 -19.34 4.58
C GLU A 353 15.05 -20.22 4.63
N GLU A 354 15.48 -20.79 3.50
CA GLU A 354 16.73 -21.57 3.40
C GLU A 354 17.97 -20.77 3.81
N ILE A 355 17.99 -19.46 3.54
CA ILE A 355 19.12 -18.58 3.88
C ILE A 355 18.98 -17.92 5.26
N ARG A 356 17.83 -18.07 5.94
CA ARG A 356 17.50 -17.42 7.22
C ARG A 356 18.22 -18.07 8.41
N THR A 357 19.54 -17.98 8.44
CA THR A 357 20.38 -18.43 9.56
C THR A 357 20.45 -17.37 10.66
N PRO A 358 20.85 -17.73 11.91
CA PRO A 358 21.07 -16.73 12.97
C PRO A 358 22.02 -15.60 12.57
N ASP A 359 23.08 -15.90 11.82
CA ASP A 359 24.03 -14.90 11.32
C ASP A 359 23.35 -13.98 10.30
N ARG A 360 22.56 -14.55 9.38
CA ARG A 360 21.81 -13.77 8.39
C ARG A 360 20.77 -12.85 9.03
N ILE A 361 20.07 -13.34 10.05
CA ILE A 361 19.12 -12.53 10.83
C ILE A 361 19.84 -11.34 11.48
N ALA A 362 20.99 -11.58 12.12
CA ALA A 362 21.76 -10.51 12.74
C ALA A 362 22.25 -9.46 11.73
N ASP A 363 22.68 -9.90 10.54
CA ASP A 363 23.06 -9.00 9.44
C ASP A 363 21.86 -8.16 8.96
N TRP A 364 20.69 -8.79 8.76
CA TRP A 364 19.47 -8.07 8.35
C TRP A 364 19.00 -7.09 9.41
N GLU A 365 19.03 -7.45 10.69
CA GLU A 365 18.67 -6.52 11.77
C GLU A 365 19.61 -5.30 11.78
N LYS A 366 20.91 -5.52 11.61
CA LYS A 366 21.90 -4.44 11.53
C LYS A 366 21.67 -3.52 10.34
N GLU A 367 21.37 -4.08 9.17
CA GLU A 367 21.11 -3.28 7.97
C GLU A 367 19.80 -2.51 8.10
N THR A 368 18.74 -3.15 8.63
CA THR A 368 17.44 -2.53 8.94
C THR A 368 17.59 -1.33 9.88
N SER A 369 18.53 -1.39 10.82
CA SER A 369 18.82 -0.29 11.74
C SER A 369 19.34 0.97 11.03
N THR A 370 19.86 0.85 9.80
CA THR A 370 20.50 1.94 9.06
C THR A 370 19.74 2.42 7.84
N ILE A 371 18.71 1.69 7.40
CA ILE A 371 17.94 1.99 6.20
C ILE A 371 16.59 2.66 6.54
N CYS A 372 15.98 3.30 5.55
CA CYS A 372 14.69 3.99 5.73
C CYS A 372 13.52 3.02 5.91
N CYS A 373 13.53 1.89 5.18
CA CYS A 373 12.29 1.26 4.77
C CYS A 373 12.40 -0.27 4.79
N GLY A 374 11.35 -0.93 5.30
CA GLY A 374 11.37 -2.39 5.53
C GLY A 374 11.08 -3.23 4.30
N ASP A 375 10.36 -2.67 3.34
CA ASP A 375 10.14 -3.24 2.01
C ASP A 375 11.43 -3.26 1.19
N VAL A 376 12.29 -2.24 1.34
CA VAL A 376 13.67 -2.28 0.81
C VAL A 376 14.44 -3.44 1.43
N MET A 377 14.37 -3.63 2.76
CA MET A 377 15.04 -4.75 3.42
C MET A 377 14.52 -6.12 2.98
N LEU A 378 13.22 -6.24 2.73
CA LEU A 378 12.67 -7.44 2.11
C LEU A 378 13.24 -7.66 0.71
N GLY A 379 13.38 -6.61 -0.10
CA GLY A 379 14.04 -6.66 -1.41
C GLY A 379 15.51 -7.11 -1.32
N VAL A 380 16.27 -6.60 -0.34
CA VAL A 380 17.63 -7.06 -0.06
C VAL A 380 17.65 -8.54 0.29
N ALA A 381 16.79 -8.98 1.21
CA ALA A 381 16.74 -10.38 1.64
C ALA A 381 16.33 -11.34 0.52
N MET A 382 15.36 -10.95 -0.31
CA MET A 382 14.94 -11.72 -1.49
C MET A 382 16.06 -11.79 -2.55
N GLY A 383 16.75 -10.67 -2.80
CA GLY A 383 17.91 -10.64 -3.68
C GLY A 383 19.04 -11.57 -3.21
N GLN A 384 19.30 -11.62 -1.90
CA GLN A 384 20.25 -12.57 -1.30
C GLN A 384 19.79 -14.03 -1.43
N ALA A 385 18.47 -14.28 -1.46
CA ALA A 385 17.88 -15.58 -1.74
C ALA A 385 17.85 -15.93 -3.25
N GLY A 386 18.34 -15.04 -4.11
CA GLY A 386 18.35 -15.23 -5.56
C GLY A 386 16.98 -15.02 -6.22
N VAL A 387 16.10 -14.22 -5.61
CA VAL A 387 14.78 -13.86 -6.14
C VAL A 387 14.74 -12.35 -6.39
N SER A 388 14.65 -11.95 -7.66
CA SER A 388 14.49 -10.55 -8.05
C SER A 388 13.03 -10.13 -8.04
N VAL A 389 12.76 -8.85 -7.80
CA VAL A 389 11.41 -8.31 -7.88
C VAL A 389 10.94 -8.21 -9.34
N SER A 390 9.66 -8.50 -9.59
CA SER A 390 8.95 -8.35 -10.86
C SER A 390 7.85 -7.30 -10.76
N GLY A 391 7.65 -6.54 -11.83
CA GLY A 391 6.61 -5.52 -11.89
C GLY A 391 5.22 -6.11 -11.99
N ALA A 392 4.28 -5.65 -11.16
CA ALA A 392 2.86 -6.01 -11.23
C ALA A 392 1.93 -4.79 -11.35
N TRP A 393 2.49 -3.60 -11.57
CA TRP A 393 1.71 -2.40 -11.90
C TRP A 393 1.07 -2.55 -13.31
N PRO A 394 -0.17 -2.11 -13.54
CA PRO A 394 -1.02 -1.34 -12.63
C PRO A 394 -1.85 -2.18 -11.66
N MET A 395 -1.89 -3.52 -11.77
CA MET A 395 -2.78 -4.35 -10.94
C MET A 395 -2.58 -4.09 -9.44
N PHE A 396 -1.35 -3.81 -9.02
CA PHE A 396 -1.01 -3.34 -7.67
C PHE A 396 -0.84 -1.83 -7.67
N GLN A 397 -1.80 -1.10 -7.08
CA GLN A 397 -1.92 0.35 -7.21
C GLN A 397 -1.53 1.14 -5.95
N VAL A 398 -0.81 2.24 -6.16
CA VAL A 398 -0.36 3.20 -5.14
C VAL A 398 -1.45 4.20 -4.78
N ASP A 399 -2.18 4.70 -5.77
CA ASP A 399 -3.22 5.71 -5.56
C ASP A 399 -4.57 5.08 -5.21
N PRO A 400 -5.45 5.76 -4.45
CA PRO A 400 -6.85 5.38 -4.35
C PRO A 400 -7.58 5.74 -5.66
N PRO A 401 -8.80 5.20 -5.91
CA PRO A 401 -9.57 5.54 -7.11
C PRO A 401 -9.78 7.04 -7.32
N SER A 402 -9.85 7.80 -6.23
CA SER A 402 -9.99 9.26 -6.23
C SER A 402 -8.75 9.97 -6.77
N GLY A 403 -7.54 9.53 -6.40
CA GLY A 403 -6.27 10.11 -6.83
C GLY A 403 -5.75 9.60 -8.17
N PHE A 404 -6.25 8.46 -8.63
CA PHE A 404 -5.70 7.75 -9.77
C PHE A 404 -5.88 8.46 -11.12
N VAL A 405 -4.84 8.35 -11.94
CA VAL A 405 -4.75 8.88 -13.31
C VAL A 405 -5.34 7.88 -14.30
N TRP A 406 -6.51 8.18 -14.86
CA TRP A 406 -7.21 7.28 -15.77
C TRP A 406 -6.71 7.44 -17.21
N SER A 407 -6.20 6.35 -17.80
CA SER A 407 -5.56 6.33 -19.11
C SER A 407 -5.86 5.05 -19.91
N ASP A 408 -5.46 5.05 -21.18
CA ASP A 408 -5.65 3.94 -22.12
C ASP A 408 -4.90 2.68 -21.69
N THR A 409 -3.73 2.85 -21.08
CA THR A 409 -2.79 1.76 -20.79
C THR A 409 -3.29 0.84 -19.70
N VAL A 410 -4.10 1.36 -18.78
CA VAL A 410 -4.62 0.63 -17.62
C VAL A 410 -6.06 0.15 -17.81
N TRP A 411 -6.78 0.73 -18.77
CA TRP A 411 -8.24 0.63 -18.91
C TRP A 411 -8.79 -0.80 -18.89
N CYS A 412 -8.08 -1.73 -19.55
CA CYS A 412 -8.45 -3.14 -19.69
C CYS A 412 -7.59 -4.10 -18.86
N THR A 413 -7.06 -3.59 -17.75
CA THR A 413 -6.31 -4.36 -16.76
C THR A 413 -7.19 -4.56 -15.51
N PRO A 414 -7.10 -5.70 -14.81
CA PRO A 414 -7.75 -5.88 -13.51
C PRO A 414 -7.12 -4.95 -12.46
N ALA A 415 -7.91 -4.37 -11.58
CA ALA A 415 -7.37 -3.69 -10.39
C ALA A 415 -7.41 -4.67 -9.22
N ILE A 416 -6.26 -4.98 -8.62
CA ILE A 416 -6.12 -5.93 -7.52
C ILE A 416 -5.99 -5.19 -6.20
N THR A 417 -5.14 -4.17 -6.12
CA THR A 417 -5.05 -3.34 -4.91
C THR A 417 -5.37 -1.88 -5.18
N TRP A 418 -5.79 -1.18 -4.13
CA TRP A 418 -5.88 0.27 -4.07
C TRP A 418 -5.32 0.71 -2.72
N HIS A 419 -4.24 1.48 -2.72
CA HIS A 419 -3.59 1.96 -1.48
C HIS A 419 -4.05 3.38 -1.12
N HIS A 420 -3.72 3.82 0.10
CA HIS A 420 -4.18 5.06 0.71
C HIS A 420 -5.70 5.22 0.72
N VAL A 421 -6.43 4.10 0.83
CA VAL A 421 -7.89 4.12 0.92
C VAL A 421 -8.32 4.29 2.37
N HIS A 422 -9.28 5.18 2.60
CA HIS A 422 -9.91 5.30 3.91
C HIS A 422 -10.85 4.11 4.17
N SER A 423 -11.18 3.86 5.44
CA SER A 423 -12.05 2.73 5.81
C SER A 423 -13.41 2.76 5.09
N TYR A 424 -13.97 3.94 4.82
CA TYR A 424 -15.20 4.06 4.05
C TYR A 424 -15.04 3.73 2.56
N GLU A 425 -13.85 3.93 1.99
CA GLU A 425 -13.53 3.54 0.61
C GLU A 425 -13.29 2.03 0.52
N VAL A 426 -12.66 1.43 1.53
CA VAL A 426 -12.53 -0.05 1.65
C VAL A 426 -13.90 -0.71 1.63
N GLU A 427 -14.85 -0.24 2.44
CA GLU A 427 -16.23 -0.74 2.44
C GLU A 427 -16.88 -0.57 1.07
N ALA A 428 -16.74 0.61 0.43
CA ALA A 428 -17.35 0.88 -0.86
C ALA A 428 -16.77 -0.04 -1.98
N LEU A 429 -15.46 -0.23 -2.01
CA LEU A 429 -14.77 -1.16 -2.91
C LEU A 429 -15.19 -2.61 -2.65
N TRP A 430 -15.35 -3.00 -1.38
CA TRP A 430 -15.81 -4.34 -0.99
C TRP A 430 -17.24 -4.61 -1.46
N GLN A 431 -18.15 -3.65 -1.30
CA GLN A 431 -19.52 -3.78 -1.79
C GLN A 431 -19.55 -3.86 -3.32
N PHE A 432 -18.76 -3.03 -4.00
CA PHE A 432 -18.60 -3.10 -5.46
C PHE A 432 -18.14 -4.50 -5.91
N GLU A 433 -17.09 -5.05 -5.30
CA GLU A 433 -16.59 -6.39 -5.66
C GLU A 433 -17.64 -7.47 -5.37
N LYS A 434 -18.37 -7.39 -4.25
CA LYS A 434 -19.45 -8.32 -3.95
C LYS A 434 -20.58 -8.26 -4.97
N ASP A 435 -21.01 -7.06 -5.34
CA ASP A 435 -22.05 -6.87 -6.36
C ASP A 435 -21.56 -7.37 -7.72
N TRP A 436 -20.28 -7.16 -8.04
CA TRP A 436 -19.66 -7.70 -9.23
C TRP A 436 -19.70 -9.23 -9.26
N ILE A 437 -19.19 -9.89 -8.20
CA ILE A 437 -19.19 -11.35 -8.06
C ILE A 437 -20.61 -11.90 -8.18
N ASN A 438 -21.60 -11.27 -7.52
CA ASN A 438 -23.00 -11.70 -7.60
C ASN A 438 -23.57 -11.55 -9.02
N LYS A 439 -23.22 -10.46 -9.71
CA LYS A 439 -23.66 -10.17 -11.08
C LYS A 439 -23.06 -11.13 -12.09
N THR A 440 -21.83 -11.57 -11.89
CA THR A 440 -21.07 -12.43 -12.81
C THR A 440 -20.96 -13.87 -12.35
N TRP A 441 -21.69 -14.25 -11.30
CA TRP A 441 -21.65 -15.59 -10.71
C TRP A 441 -22.04 -16.66 -11.74
N ASP A 442 -21.20 -17.70 -11.81
CA ASP A 442 -21.42 -18.91 -12.58
C ASP A 442 -21.22 -20.11 -11.65
N ASP A 443 -22.17 -21.07 -11.66
CA ASP A 443 -22.11 -22.25 -10.79
C ASP A 443 -21.04 -23.27 -11.21
N GLU A 444 -20.63 -23.25 -12.49
CA GLU A 444 -19.57 -24.11 -13.03
C GLU A 444 -18.19 -23.45 -12.85
N ASP A 445 -18.11 -22.12 -12.86
CA ASP A 445 -16.85 -21.35 -12.75
C ASP A 445 -17.02 -20.05 -11.91
N PRO A 446 -17.17 -20.17 -10.59
CA PRO A 446 -17.49 -19.03 -9.72
C PRO A 446 -16.32 -18.04 -9.64
N GLY A 447 -16.62 -16.76 -9.86
CA GLY A 447 -15.62 -15.68 -9.80
C GLY A 447 -14.70 -15.57 -11.00
N ALA A 448 -15.00 -16.27 -12.11
CA ALA A 448 -14.18 -16.31 -13.31
C ALA A 448 -14.05 -14.97 -14.06
N VAL A 449 -14.97 -14.03 -13.82
CA VAL A 449 -15.05 -12.76 -14.55
C VAL A 449 -14.42 -11.64 -13.71
N PRO A 450 -13.22 -11.14 -14.08
CA PRO A 450 -12.61 -10.02 -13.37
C PRO A 450 -13.38 -8.73 -13.63
N TYR A 451 -13.37 -7.83 -12.67
CA TYR A 451 -13.64 -6.42 -12.96
C TYR A 451 -12.33 -5.74 -13.38
N LEU A 452 -12.43 -4.71 -14.22
CA LEU A 452 -11.28 -3.98 -14.77
C LEU A 452 -11.27 -2.54 -14.26
N TYR A 453 -10.17 -1.81 -14.52
CA TYR A 453 -10.09 -0.36 -14.25
C TYR A 453 -11.29 0.40 -14.83
N LYS A 454 -11.74 0.08 -16.04
CA LYS A 454 -12.93 0.72 -16.62
C LYS A 454 -14.19 0.56 -15.76
N ASP A 455 -14.36 -0.56 -15.08
CA ASP A 455 -15.54 -0.82 -14.27
C ASP A 455 -15.48 -0.01 -12.97
N VAL A 456 -14.29 0.11 -12.37
CA VAL A 456 -14.05 1.02 -11.23
C VAL A 456 -14.26 2.48 -11.64
N PHE A 457 -13.81 2.88 -12.84
CA PHE A 457 -14.04 4.23 -13.35
C PHE A 457 -15.53 4.56 -13.47
N GLU A 458 -16.32 3.67 -14.05
CA GLU A 458 -17.75 3.90 -14.25
C GLU A 458 -18.53 3.97 -12.92
N ASP A 459 -18.14 3.19 -11.91
CA ASP A 459 -18.85 3.16 -10.63
C ASP A 459 -18.37 4.23 -9.64
N PHE A 460 -17.06 4.51 -9.56
CA PHE A 460 -16.51 5.43 -8.56
C PHE A 460 -16.20 6.82 -9.11
N VAL A 461 -15.78 6.94 -10.37
CA VAL A 461 -15.26 8.22 -10.90
C VAL A 461 -16.31 8.95 -11.72
N ARG A 462 -16.94 8.26 -12.66
CA ARG A 462 -17.91 8.83 -13.59
C ARG A 462 -19.05 9.60 -12.88
N PRO A 463 -19.62 9.14 -11.75
CA PRO A 463 -20.69 9.88 -11.05
C PRO A 463 -20.25 11.24 -10.48
N HIS A 464 -18.95 11.46 -10.33
CA HIS A 464 -18.38 12.70 -9.81
C HIS A 464 -17.88 13.67 -10.89
N ILE A 465 -17.84 13.25 -12.16
CA ILE A 465 -17.44 14.10 -13.28
C ILE A 465 -18.57 15.08 -13.63
N THR A 466 -18.36 16.37 -13.38
CA THR A 466 -19.31 17.45 -13.67
C THR A 466 -18.64 18.61 -14.43
N GLU A 467 -19.42 19.58 -14.94
CA GLU A 467 -18.82 20.77 -15.56
C GLU A 467 -18.08 21.65 -14.54
N HIS A 468 -18.63 21.75 -13.33
CA HIS A 468 -18.03 22.43 -12.18
C HIS A 468 -18.53 21.76 -10.89
N LYS A 469 -17.68 21.78 -9.86
CA LYS A 469 -17.93 21.23 -8.53
C LYS A 469 -17.18 22.09 -7.51
N LYS A 470 -17.95 22.75 -6.64
CA LYS A 470 -17.42 23.60 -5.57
C LYS A 470 -16.92 22.74 -4.41
N ASP A 471 -16.00 23.29 -3.62
CA ASP A 471 -15.42 22.69 -2.42
C ASP A 471 -14.80 21.33 -2.75
N TRP A 472 -14.11 21.29 -3.90
CA TRP A 472 -13.58 20.07 -4.49
C TRP A 472 -12.26 20.33 -5.22
N ASN A 473 -11.27 19.49 -4.96
CA ASN A 473 -9.98 19.50 -5.64
C ASN A 473 -9.81 18.21 -6.44
N ASN A 474 -9.86 18.29 -7.77
CA ASN A 474 -9.66 17.19 -8.71
C ASN A 474 -8.17 16.88 -8.98
N LEU A 475 -7.27 17.53 -8.24
CA LEU A 475 -5.81 17.37 -8.34
C LEU A 475 -5.25 17.79 -9.71
N SER A 476 -5.89 18.72 -10.40
CA SER A 476 -5.31 19.35 -11.60
C SER A 476 -3.98 20.02 -11.27
N GLY A 477 -2.97 19.88 -12.13
CA GLY A 477 -1.64 20.44 -11.86
C GLY A 477 -0.60 20.32 -12.98
N ASP A 478 -0.91 19.71 -14.12
CA ASP A 478 0.05 19.53 -15.23
C ASP A 478 0.48 20.89 -15.82
N LYS A 479 -0.42 21.88 -15.75
CA LYS A 479 -0.10 23.29 -15.99
C LYS A 479 -0.75 24.15 -14.93
N THR A 480 0.01 25.08 -14.37
CA THR A 480 -0.45 25.98 -13.30
C THR A 480 -0.18 27.43 -13.69
N PHE A 481 -1.21 28.26 -13.57
CA PHE A 481 -1.16 29.70 -13.78
C PHE A 481 -1.49 30.38 -12.46
N THR A 482 -0.51 31.05 -11.85
CA THR A 482 -0.67 31.69 -10.53
C THR A 482 -0.31 33.16 -10.60
N GLN A 483 -1.19 34.01 -10.09
CA GLN A 483 -0.96 35.44 -10.02
C GLN A 483 0.06 35.77 -8.92
N PRO A 484 1.10 36.59 -9.19
CA PRO A 484 2.09 36.98 -8.19
C PRO A 484 1.52 38.04 -7.24
N LYS A 485 0.69 37.61 -6.29
CA LYS A 485 0.19 38.43 -5.20
C LYS A 485 0.60 37.85 -3.84
N GLU A 486 0.73 38.72 -2.84
CA GLU A 486 1.07 38.32 -1.47
C GLU A 486 -0.01 37.43 -0.82
N ASP A 487 -1.26 37.52 -1.27
CA ASP A 487 -2.40 36.74 -0.76
C ASP A 487 -2.68 35.45 -1.56
N HIS A 488 -1.76 35.02 -2.44
CA HIS A 488 -1.88 33.70 -3.06
C HIS A 488 -1.84 32.61 -1.98
N VAL A 489 -2.66 31.58 -2.16
CA VAL A 489 -2.60 30.36 -1.34
C VAL A 489 -1.39 29.55 -1.80
N LYS A 490 -0.46 29.25 -0.88
CA LYS A 490 0.70 28.39 -1.17
C LYS A 490 0.23 26.97 -1.48
N GLU A 491 0.88 26.33 -2.43
CA GLU A 491 0.46 25.09 -3.05
C GLU A 491 1.58 24.04 -3.16
N ASP A 492 2.72 24.26 -2.49
CA ASP A 492 3.91 23.40 -2.50
C ASP A 492 4.29 22.94 -3.91
N ASN A 493 4.34 23.90 -4.83
CA ASN A 493 4.79 23.69 -6.20
C ASN A 493 6.04 24.52 -6.51
N ASP A 494 6.66 24.24 -7.65
CA ASP A 494 7.85 24.91 -8.17
C ASP A 494 7.76 26.45 -8.21
N TRP A 495 6.55 27.01 -8.15
CA TRP A 495 6.32 28.45 -8.15
C TRP A 495 6.57 29.07 -6.77
N ASP A 496 6.15 28.44 -5.67
CA ASP A 496 6.23 29.02 -4.32
C ASP A 496 7.67 29.24 -3.84
N TRP A 497 8.58 28.39 -4.33
CA TRP A 497 9.99 28.36 -3.98
C TRP A 497 10.82 29.42 -4.73
N LYS A 498 10.22 30.09 -5.72
CA LYS A 498 10.85 31.13 -6.53
C LYS A 498 10.79 32.49 -5.85
N ASN A 499 11.73 33.37 -6.21
CA ASN A 499 11.73 34.74 -5.74
C ASN A 499 10.70 35.62 -6.52
N ASP A 500 10.43 36.82 -6.00
CA ASP A 500 9.40 37.71 -6.57
C ASP A 500 9.66 38.12 -8.03
N GLU A 501 10.92 38.28 -8.43
CA GLU A 501 11.27 38.64 -9.81
C GLU A 501 10.99 37.46 -10.77
N GLU A 502 11.33 36.24 -10.35
CA GLU A 502 11.03 35.01 -11.11
C GLU A 502 9.53 34.78 -11.25
N LYS A 503 8.77 34.96 -10.16
CA LYS A 503 7.30 34.85 -10.16
C LYS A 503 6.66 35.87 -11.11
N GLN A 504 7.14 37.12 -11.09
CA GLN A 504 6.64 38.16 -11.98
C GLN A 504 6.99 37.87 -13.45
N GLN A 505 8.20 37.39 -13.72
CA GLN A 505 8.61 37.04 -15.09
C GLN A 505 7.76 35.90 -15.66
N MET A 506 7.55 34.83 -14.87
CA MET A 506 6.67 33.73 -15.27
C MET A 506 5.26 34.22 -15.58
N TRP A 507 4.73 35.13 -14.75
CA TRP A 507 3.43 35.75 -14.99
C TRP A 507 3.42 36.59 -16.26
N ASP A 508 4.44 37.41 -16.49
CA ASP A 508 4.52 38.33 -17.64
C ASP A 508 4.60 37.57 -18.98
N ASP A 509 5.23 36.40 -18.98
CA ASP A 509 5.36 35.51 -20.15
C ASP A 509 4.04 34.80 -20.53
N LEU A 510 3.05 34.77 -19.63
CA LEU A 510 1.72 34.23 -19.93
C LEU A 510 0.98 35.10 -20.95
N SER A 511 0.19 34.44 -21.81
CA SER A 511 -0.74 35.13 -22.70
C SER A 511 -1.86 35.83 -21.92
N GLU A 512 -2.52 36.81 -22.54
CA GLU A 512 -3.65 37.52 -21.90
C GLU A 512 -4.79 36.57 -21.50
N LEU A 513 -4.98 35.47 -22.24
CA LEU A 513 -5.98 34.46 -21.91
C LEU A 513 -5.57 33.67 -20.66
N GLU A 514 -4.31 33.28 -20.54
CA GLU A 514 -3.77 32.59 -19.37
C GLU A 514 -3.76 33.49 -18.14
N LYS A 515 -3.43 34.77 -18.28
CA LYS A 515 -3.53 35.75 -17.19
C LYS A 515 -4.96 35.94 -16.70
N LYS A 516 -5.94 35.90 -17.60
CA LYS A 516 -7.36 36.01 -17.24
C LYS A 516 -7.89 34.75 -16.52
N SER A 517 -7.25 33.60 -16.73
CA SER A 517 -7.69 32.30 -16.18
C SER A 517 -7.83 32.25 -14.66
N VAL A 518 -7.11 33.12 -13.95
CA VAL A 518 -7.11 33.18 -12.48
C VAL A 518 -8.28 33.99 -11.91
N GLU A 519 -9.05 34.69 -12.75
CA GLU A 519 -10.15 35.57 -12.29
C GLU A 519 -11.41 34.79 -11.91
N SER A 520 -11.69 33.67 -12.58
CA SER A 520 -12.87 32.84 -12.34
C SER A 520 -12.71 31.40 -12.85
N ILE A 521 -13.57 30.51 -12.36
CA ILE A 521 -13.66 29.13 -12.86
C ILE A 521 -14.04 29.07 -14.35
N GLU A 522 -14.86 30.00 -14.83
CA GLU A 522 -15.24 30.10 -16.25
C GLU A 522 -14.04 30.49 -17.13
N ASP A 523 -13.20 31.41 -16.66
CA ASP A 523 -12.00 31.82 -17.38
C ASP A 523 -10.94 30.71 -17.39
N CYS A 524 -10.78 30.00 -16.27
CA CYS A 524 -9.93 28.81 -16.19
C CYS A 524 -10.38 27.72 -17.18
N ARG A 525 -11.70 27.50 -17.28
CA ARG A 525 -12.29 26.59 -18.27
C ARG A 525 -12.01 27.05 -19.70
N GLU A 526 -12.03 28.34 -19.99
CA GLU A 526 -11.76 28.85 -21.34
C GLU A 526 -10.34 28.48 -21.81
N VAL A 527 -9.35 28.54 -20.92
CA VAL A 527 -7.98 28.11 -21.24
C VAL A 527 -7.92 26.60 -21.49
N CYS A 528 -8.57 25.80 -20.64
CA CYS A 528 -8.69 24.35 -20.85
C CYS A 528 -9.38 24.01 -22.18
N GLN A 529 -10.34 24.82 -22.64
CA GLN A 529 -10.99 24.62 -23.92
C GLN A 529 -10.05 24.84 -25.11
N LYS A 530 -9.10 25.80 -25.01
CA LYS A 530 -8.11 26.06 -26.05
C LYS A 530 -7.04 24.98 -26.13
N ASP A 531 -6.62 24.46 -24.98
CA ASP A 531 -5.75 23.29 -24.92
C ASP A 531 -6.56 22.05 -25.35
N ARG A 532 -6.21 21.43 -26.49
CA ARG A 532 -6.99 20.30 -27.03
C ARG A 532 -6.82 19.02 -26.22
N GLN A 533 -5.78 18.92 -25.39
CA GLN A 533 -5.46 17.76 -24.55
C GLN A 533 -6.02 17.90 -23.14
N CYS A 534 -6.40 19.11 -22.70
CA CYS A 534 -6.92 19.33 -21.36
C CYS A 534 -8.20 18.51 -21.07
N MET A 535 -8.18 17.66 -20.05
CA MET A 535 -9.31 16.84 -19.64
C MET A 535 -10.07 17.44 -18.46
N GLN A 536 -9.37 18.20 -17.62
CA GLN A 536 -9.91 18.80 -16.41
C GLN A 536 -9.16 20.06 -15.99
N PHE A 537 -9.80 20.86 -15.15
CA PHE A 537 -9.28 22.11 -14.62
C PHE A 537 -9.70 22.29 -13.16
N ALA A 538 -8.92 23.05 -12.40
CA ALA A 538 -9.25 23.50 -11.05
C ALA A 538 -8.94 24.98 -10.92
N TRP A 539 -9.77 25.68 -10.18
CA TRP A 539 -9.59 27.08 -9.86
C TRP A 539 -9.69 27.26 -8.35
N HIS A 540 -8.83 28.11 -7.82
CA HIS A 540 -8.97 28.73 -6.51
C HIS A 540 -8.45 30.18 -6.63
N PRO A 541 -8.72 31.07 -5.66
CA PRO A 541 -8.43 32.49 -5.82
C PRO A 541 -6.98 32.79 -6.23
N GLY A 542 -6.82 33.34 -7.44
CA GLY A 542 -5.51 33.72 -7.97
C GLY A 542 -4.76 32.62 -8.70
N THR A 543 -5.34 31.41 -8.82
CA THR A 543 -4.70 30.29 -9.51
C THR A 543 -5.67 29.48 -10.36
N CYS A 544 -5.24 29.14 -11.57
CA CYS A 544 -5.90 28.16 -12.44
C CYS A 544 -4.94 27.01 -12.73
N LYS A 545 -5.41 25.77 -12.56
CA LYS A 545 -4.66 24.55 -12.86
C LYS A 545 -5.38 23.73 -13.92
N LEU A 546 -4.63 23.18 -14.85
CA LEU A 546 -5.11 22.30 -15.92
C LEU A 546 -4.44 20.94 -15.82
N SER A 547 -5.15 19.88 -16.22
CA SER A 547 -4.53 18.56 -16.45
C SER A 547 -5.03 17.92 -17.73
N HIS A 548 -4.15 17.13 -18.36
CA HIS A 548 -4.38 16.33 -19.56
C HIS A 548 -4.88 14.93 -19.22
N SER A 549 -4.88 14.56 -17.94
CA SER A 549 -5.42 13.32 -17.41
C SER A 549 -6.77 13.53 -16.73
N ILE A 550 -7.54 12.44 -16.57
CA ILE A 550 -8.74 12.43 -15.75
C ILE A 550 -8.35 11.93 -14.36
N LYS A 551 -8.76 12.67 -13.34
CA LYS A 551 -8.70 12.33 -11.91
C LYS A 551 -10.02 12.76 -11.28
N MET A 552 -10.51 11.99 -10.31
CA MET A 552 -11.72 12.35 -9.58
C MET A 552 -11.41 13.41 -8.51
N GLY A 553 -10.30 13.26 -7.80
CA GLY A 553 -9.96 14.00 -6.60
C GLY A 553 -11.00 13.86 -5.49
N ARG A 554 -11.10 14.87 -4.63
CA ARG A 554 -11.74 14.74 -3.32
C ARG A 554 -12.32 16.06 -2.82
N PRO A 555 -13.30 16.00 -1.89
CA PRO A 555 -13.81 17.20 -1.25
C PRO A 555 -12.70 17.86 -0.42
N VAL A 556 -12.76 19.18 -0.30
CA VAL A 556 -11.86 19.97 0.57
C VAL A 556 -12.68 20.89 1.48
N ASP A 557 -12.08 21.50 2.50
CA ASP A 557 -12.81 22.46 3.33
C ASP A 557 -13.22 23.65 2.44
N SER A 558 -14.44 24.12 2.63
CA SER A 558 -14.93 25.36 2.02
C SER A 558 -14.00 26.58 2.19
N LYS A 559 -13.16 26.58 3.23
CA LYS A 559 -12.13 27.60 3.49
C LYS A 559 -10.99 27.58 2.48
N ASP A 560 -10.75 26.44 1.82
CA ASP A 560 -9.71 26.30 0.82
C ASP A 560 -10.14 26.86 -0.55
N GLU A 561 -11.43 27.19 -0.71
CA GLU A 561 -12.02 27.88 -1.87
C GLU A 561 -11.76 27.22 -3.25
N TYR A 562 -11.47 25.92 -3.28
CA TYR A 562 -11.30 25.17 -4.53
C TYR A 562 -12.62 24.92 -5.26
N THR A 563 -12.61 25.12 -6.56
CA THR A 563 -13.63 24.66 -7.50
C THR A 563 -12.98 23.89 -8.63
N SER A 564 -13.44 22.66 -8.85
CA SER A 564 -12.93 21.78 -9.91
C SER A 564 -13.93 21.64 -11.04
N GLY A 565 -13.46 21.34 -12.24
CA GLY A 565 -14.31 21.06 -13.39
C GLY A 565 -13.65 20.09 -14.37
N TRP A 566 -14.49 19.43 -15.17
CA TRP A 566 -14.04 18.49 -16.18
C TRP A 566 -14.58 18.89 -17.55
N MET A 567 -13.82 18.57 -18.59
CA MET A 567 -14.29 18.65 -19.97
C MET A 567 -15.18 17.45 -20.26
N THR A 568 -16.41 17.47 -19.74
CA THR A 568 -17.38 16.35 -19.77
C THR A 568 -17.49 15.66 -21.14
N ASP A 569 -17.64 16.43 -22.23
CA ASP A 569 -17.67 15.91 -23.60
C ASP A 569 -16.41 15.11 -23.98
N ARG A 570 -15.23 15.51 -23.47
CA ARG A 570 -13.95 14.82 -23.73
C ARG A 570 -13.87 13.54 -22.90
N VAL A 571 -14.30 13.58 -21.64
CA VAL A 571 -14.38 12.40 -20.76
C VAL A 571 -15.36 11.37 -21.30
N GLU A 572 -16.52 11.79 -21.82
CA GLU A 572 -17.49 10.90 -22.47
C GLU A 572 -16.92 10.24 -23.71
N LYS A 573 -16.24 11.00 -24.57
CA LYS A 573 -15.57 10.44 -25.75
C LYS A 573 -14.46 9.47 -25.35
N PHE A 574 -13.76 9.74 -24.26
CA PHE A 574 -12.73 8.87 -23.73
C PHE A 574 -13.30 7.50 -23.33
N SER A 575 -14.34 7.47 -22.48
CA SER A 575 -15.00 6.21 -22.08
C SER A 575 -15.67 5.51 -23.29
N ALA A 576 -16.42 6.24 -24.12
CA ALA A 576 -17.15 5.66 -25.25
C ALA A 576 -16.23 5.00 -26.30
N ALA A 577 -15.07 5.60 -26.57
CA ALA A 577 -14.08 5.03 -27.49
C ALA A 577 -13.44 3.73 -26.97
N ARG A 578 -13.65 3.39 -25.69
CA ARG A 578 -13.07 2.23 -24.98
C ARG A 578 -14.13 1.42 -24.25
N SER A 579 -15.34 1.38 -24.79
CA SER A 579 -16.47 0.66 -24.20
C SER A 579 -16.24 -0.86 -24.14
N GLU A 580 -15.54 -1.41 -25.13
CA GLU A 580 -15.15 -2.82 -25.19
C GLU A 580 -13.68 -2.99 -24.81
N CYS A 581 -13.41 -3.99 -23.97
CA CYS A 581 -12.04 -4.46 -23.74
C CYS A 581 -11.82 -5.71 -24.57
N GLY A 582 -10.65 -5.79 -25.19
CA GLY A 582 -10.18 -6.99 -25.87
C GLY A 582 -9.62 -8.00 -24.86
N GLU A 583 -8.41 -8.46 -25.08
CA GLU A 583 -7.72 -9.34 -24.15
C GLU A 583 -7.39 -8.62 -22.83
N VAL A 584 -7.71 -9.26 -21.70
CA VAL A 584 -7.40 -8.74 -20.36
C VAL A 584 -5.90 -8.89 -20.09
N SER A 585 -5.25 -7.80 -19.69
CA SER A 585 -3.81 -7.80 -19.42
C SER A 585 -3.51 -8.27 -17.99
N TRP A 586 -2.93 -9.46 -17.84
CA TRP A 586 -2.49 -10.05 -16.56
C TRP A 586 -0.97 -10.03 -16.39
N LYS A 587 -0.29 -9.01 -16.91
CA LYS A 587 1.17 -9.00 -17.00
C LYS A 587 1.83 -8.83 -15.63
N VAL A 588 2.72 -9.76 -15.31
CA VAL A 588 3.70 -9.66 -14.23
C VAL A 588 5.07 -9.91 -14.85
N GLY A 589 6.04 -9.03 -14.57
CA GLY A 589 7.38 -9.08 -15.14
C GLY A 589 7.71 -7.90 -16.05
#